data_AF-G4HFK5-F1
#
_entry.id   AF-G4HFK5-F1
#
_cell.length_a   1.000
_cell.length_b   1.000
_cell.length_c   1.000
_cell.angle_alpha   90.00
_cell.angle_beta   90.00
_cell.angle_gamma   90.00
#
_symmetry.space_group_name_H-M   'P 1'
#
loop_
_entity.id
_entity.type
_entity.pdbx_description
1 polymer ?
#
loop_
_entity_poly.entity_id
_entity_poly.type
_entity_poly.pdbx_seq_one_letter_code
_entity_poly.pdbx_strand_id
1 'polypeptide(L)'
;MNNEQRISKAVIALTVAGTVGLAGLGFTPAVFSAPHAEAAGHTEAAAADSYAAKEALKTLNSFYKPALKGQFPGVVGRLTVGKSTRQDVINTIGEPSISRKHADDFDLYSANMGNPGYAISYKLNKIREIRYFGTNVERQTNIGGITMKMLKQNWYAPASTTTFKNGGITQTKLTYHRGAYKLEFIFNSSTDLDHINLLKK
;
A
#
# COMPACT_ATOMS: atom_id res chain seq x y z
N MET A 1 42.41 13.17 -30.30
CA MET A 1 42.14 12.03 -31.21
C MET A 1 41.21 11.09 -30.44
N ASN A 2 39.93 11.45 -30.29
CA ASN A 2 38.80 11.16 -31.19
C ASN A 2 38.55 9.66 -31.36
N ASN A 3 37.47 9.14 -30.75
CA ASN A 3 36.36 8.67 -31.57
C ASN A 3 35.04 8.59 -30.77
N GLU A 4 33.99 9.04 -31.44
CA GLU A 4 32.68 9.36 -30.91
C GLU A 4 31.69 8.19 -30.96
N GLN A 5 30.72 8.28 -30.04
CA GLN A 5 29.28 8.03 -30.14
C GLN A 5 28.72 7.11 -31.24
N ARG A 6 27.78 6.25 -30.82
CA ARG A 6 26.54 6.00 -31.58
C ARG A 6 25.32 5.93 -30.67
N ILE A 7 24.48 6.96 -30.77
CA ILE A 7 23.11 7.02 -30.27
C ILE A 7 22.20 6.66 -31.46
N SER A 8 21.35 5.64 -31.32
CA SER A 8 20.34 5.30 -32.34
C SER A 8 18.98 5.86 -31.91
N LYS A 9 18.57 6.97 -32.54
CA LYS A 9 17.19 7.51 -32.49
C LYS A 9 16.38 6.84 -33.60
N ALA A 10 15.27 6.21 -33.25
CA ALA A 10 14.28 5.76 -34.23
C ALA A 10 13.26 6.89 -34.46
N VAL A 11 13.28 7.44 -35.66
CA VAL A 11 12.26 8.36 -36.20
C VAL A 11 11.32 7.50 -37.04
N ILE A 12 10.03 7.46 -36.70
CA ILE A 12 9.01 6.88 -37.58
C ILE A 12 8.25 8.04 -38.23
N ALA A 13 8.40 8.10 -39.54
CA ALA A 13 7.83 9.09 -40.44
C ALA A 13 6.31 8.86 -40.61
N LEU A 14 5.56 9.96 -40.60
CA LEU A 14 4.15 10.02 -40.95
C LEU A 14 4.05 10.40 -42.44
N THR A 15 3.42 9.56 -43.27
CA THR A 15 3.11 9.91 -44.67
C THR A 15 1.63 9.70 -44.97
N VAL A 16 1.07 10.77 -45.56
CA VAL A 16 -0.31 11.01 -46.01
C VAL A 16 -0.55 10.38 -47.38
N ALA A 17 -1.75 9.89 -47.65
CA ALA A 17 -2.35 9.98 -48.99
C ALA A 17 -3.88 9.80 -48.90
N GLY A 18 -4.63 10.83 -49.30
CA GLY A 18 -6.07 10.77 -49.51
C GLY A 18 -6.42 10.44 -50.96
N THR A 19 -7.57 9.81 -51.16
CA THR A 19 -8.30 9.80 -52.44
C THR A 19 -9.80 9.83 -52.16
N VAL A 20 -10.46 10.87 -52.69
CA VAL A 20 -11.92 10.98 -52.81
C VAL A 20 -12.37 10.18 -54.03
N GLY A 21 -13.41 9.36 -53.89
CA GLY A 21 -14.06 8.65 -54.99
C GLY A 21 -15.57 8.58 -54.78
N LEU A 22 -16.32 9.16 -55.71
CA LEU A 22 -17.79 9.21 -55.77
C LEU A 22 -18.37 7.98 -56.50
N ALA A 23 -19.55 7.55 -56.02
CA ALA A 23 -20.64 6.84 -56.72
C ALA A 23 -20.48 5.35 -57.11
N GLY A 24 -21.47 4.55 -56.69
CA GLY A 24 -21.74 3.20 -57.21
C GLY A 24 -22.69 2.40 -56.31
N LEU A 25 -23.99 2.38 -56.66
CA LEU A 25 -25.02 1.52 -56.06
C LEU A 25 -24.75 0.04 -56.35
N GLY A 26 -24.80 -0.82 -55.32
CA GLY A 26 -24.73 -2.28 -55.50
C GLY A 26 -24.85 -3.02 -54.16
N PHE A 27 -26.03 -3.59 -53.91
CA PHE A 27 -26.32 -4.49 -52.79
C PHE A 27 -25.65 -5.86 -52.99
N THR A 28 -24.80 -6.31 -52.06
CA THR A 28 -24.68 -7.71 -51.57
C THR A 28 -23.87 -7.72 -50.25
N PRO A 29 -24.15 -8.62 -49.27
CA PRO A 29 -23.50 -8.62 -47.97
C PRO A 29 -22.25 -9.51 -47.99
N ALA A 30 -21.06 -8.90 -48.04
CA ALA A 30 -19.81 -9.60 -47.80
C ALA A 30 -19.22 -9.16 -46.45
N VAL A 31 -19.09 -10.15 -45.58
CA VAL A 31 -18.56 -10.07 -44.22
C VAL A 31 -17.09 -9.64 -44.28
N PHE A 32 -16.80 -8.38 -43.95
CA PHE A 32 -15.44 -7.94 -43.67
C PHE A 32 -15.30 -7.68 -42.18
N SER A 33 -14.63 -8.60 -41.49
CA SER A 33 -14.08 -8.38 -40.16
C SER A 33 -13.08 -7.23 -40.24
N ALA A 34 -13.50 -6.04 -39.81
CA ALA A 34 -12.56 -4.98 -39.49
C ALA A 34 -11.71 -5.46 -38.29
N PRO A 35 -10.38 -5.28 -38.31
CA PRO A 35 -9.57 -5.55 -37.13
C PRO A 35 -10.01 -4.58 -36.03
N HIS A 36 -10.58 -5.11 -34.96
CA HIS A 36 -10.74 -4.39 -33.71
C HIS A 36 -9.35 -3.94 -33.25
N ALA A 37 -9.11 -2.62 -33.29
CA ALA A 37 -7.95 -2.03 -32.66
C ALA A 37 -8.10 -2.19 -31.13
N GLU A 38 -7.55 -3.27 -30.58
CA GLU A 38 -7.20 -3.36 -29.15
C GLU A 38 -6.07 -2.37 -28.86
N ALA A 39 -6.43 -1.11 -28.60
CA ALA A 39 -5.47 -0.09 -28.17
C ALA A 39 -6.06 0.87 -27.13
N ALA A 40 -7.05 0.43 -26.34
CA ALA A 40 -7.63 1.22 -25.24
C ALA A 40 -7.34 0.66 -23.84
N GLY A 41 -6.78 -0.55 -23.71
CA GLY A 41 -6.57 -1.19 -22.39
C GLY A 41 -5.30 -0.77 -21.64
N HIS A 42 -4.31 -0.17 -22.31
CA HIS A 42 -2.99 0.10 -21.71
C HIS A 42 -2.89 1.44 -20.96
N THR A 43 -3.72 2.43 -21.28
CA THR A 43 -3.68 3.75 -20.65
C THR A 43 -4.46 3.80 -19.33
N GLU A 44 -5.59 3.11 -19.24
CA GLU A 44 -6.40 3.07 -18.00
C GLU A 44 -5.73 2.23 -16.91
N ALA A 45 -5.14 1.09 -17.26
CA ALA A 45 -4.40 0.26 -16.32
C ALA A 45 -3.17 0.99 -15.76
N ALA A 46 -2.39 1.67 -16.61
CA ALA A 46 -1.23 2.46 -16.17
C ALA A 46 -1.63 3.69 -15.33
N ALA A 47 -2.76 4.34 -15.66
CA ALA A 47 -3.28 5.45 -14.89
C ALA A 47 -3.80 5.01 -13.51
N ALA A 48 -4.52 3.88 -13.43
CA ALA A 48 -4.97 3.29 -12.18
C ALA A 48 -3.80 2.85 -11.28
N ASP A 49 -2.75 2.26 -11.87
CA ASP A 49 -1.53 1.86 -11.17
C ASP A 49 -0.78 3.09 -10.62
N SER A 50 -0.76 4.20 -11.38
CA SER A 50 -0.19 5.47 -10.93
C SER A 50 -0.98 6.12 -9.79
N TYR A 51 -2.31 5.98 -9.78
CA TYR A 51 -3.18 6.50 -8.72
C TYR A 51 -3.02 5.69 -7.44
N ALA A 52 -3.08 4.35 -7.54
CA ALA A 52 -2.90 3.45 -6.40
C ALA A 52 -1.53 3.66 -5.74
N ALA A 53 -0.46 3.77 -6.53
CA ALA A 53 0.88 4.05 -6.00
C ALA A 53 0.97 5.40 -5.26
N LYS A 54 0.28 6.44 -5.73
CA LYS A 54 0.22 7.75 -5.06
C LYS A 54 -0.53 7.69 -3.73
N GLU A 55 -1.70 7.04 -3.70
CA GLU A 55 -2.46 6.89 -2.45
C GLU A 55 -1.76 5.95 -1.46
N ALA A 56 -1.09 4.89 -1.93
CA ALA A 56 -0.25 4.04 -1.08
C ALA A 56 0.92 4.82 -0.47
N LEU A 57 1.57 5.70 -1.26
CA LEU A 57 2.63 6.57 -0.76
C LEU A 57 2.11 7.59 0.26
N LYS A 58 0.93 8.17 0.03
CA LYS A 58 0.26 9.06 0.99
C LYS A 58 -0.09 8.32 2.28
N THR A 59 -0.61 7.10 2.16
CA THR A 59 -0.87 6.20 3.28
C THR A 59 0.42 5.93 4.04
N LEU A 60 1.50 5.53 3.37
CA LEU A 60 2.83 5.35 3.98
C LEU A 60 3.24 6.59 4.78
N ASN A 61 3.21 7.77 4.16
CA ASN A 61 3.68 9.00 4.80
C ASN A 61 2.78 9.48 5.95
N SER A 62 1.52 9.06 5.97
CA SER A 62 0.59 9.38 7.06
C SER A 62 1.05 8.81 8.42
N PHE A 63 1.83 7.72 8.43
CA PHE A 63 2.38 7.13 9.65
C PHE A 63 3.56 7.92 10.23
N TYR A 64 4.25 8.74 9.42
CA TYR A 64 5.56 9.30 9.75
C TYR A 64 5.54 10.21 10.98
N LYS A 65 4.63 11.20 11.01
CA LYS A 65 4.53 12.18 12.09
C LYS A 65 3.82 11.63 13.33
N PRO A 66 2.65 10.95 13.23
CA PRO A 66 1.95 10.41 14.39
C PRO A 66 2.81 9.44 15.22
N ALA A 67 3.66 8.65 14.57
CA ALA A 67 4.51 7.69 15.26
C ALA A 67 5.51 8.33 16.25
N LEU A 68 5.88 9.61 16.07
CA LEU A 68 6.70 10.35 17.04
C LEU A 68 6.00 10.48 18.40
N LYS A 69 4.67 10.47 18.39
CA LYS A 69 3.82 10.55 19.58
C LYS A 69 3.34 9.17 20.05
N GLY A 70 3.75 8.09 19.39
CA GLY A 70 3.26 6.75 19.69
C GLY A 70 1.82 6.54 19.24
N GLN A 71 1.42 7.20 18.15
CA GLN A 71 0.08 7.15 17.58
C GLN A 71 0.13 6.68 16.12
N PHE A 72 -0.96 6.06 15.67
CA PHE A 72 -1.21 5.81 14.25
C PHE A 72 -2.07 6.93 13.63
N PRO A 73 -2.15 7.04 12.29
CA PRO A 73 -3.10 7.93 11.63
C PRO A 73 -4.55 7.42 11.77
N GLY A 74 -5.53 8.26 11.41
CA GLY A 74 -6.93 7.87 11.33
C GLY A 74 -7.64 7.80 12.70
N VAL A 75 -8.65 6.93 12.79
CA VAL A 75 -9.57 6.82 13.94
C VAL A 75 -8.85 6.51 15.26
N VAL A 76 -7.73 5.79 15.22
CA VAL A 76 -6.91 5.48 16.39
C VAL A 76 -5.90 6.58 16.73
N GLY A 77 -5.91 7.72 16.05
CA GLY A 77 -4.88 8.76 16.16
C GLY A 77 -4.81 9.49 17.50
N ARG A 78 -5.75 9.24 18.41
CA ARG A 78 -5.72 9.74 19.79
C ARG A 78 -5.17 8.70 20.78
N LEU A 79 -5.05 7.45 20.35
CA LEU A 79 -4.58 6.33 21.15
C LEU A 79 -3.06 6.29 21.15
N THR A 80 -2.47 6.40 22.33
CA THR A 80 -1.03 6.52 22.50
C THR A 80 -0.44 5.27 23.16
N VAL A 81 0.52 4.64 22.50
CA VAL A 81 1.23 3.47 23.03
C VAL A 81 1.86 3.79 24.40
N GLY A 82 1.58 2.92 25.36
CA GLY A 82 2.06 2.98 26.74
C GLY A 82 1.43 4.09 27.58
N LYS A 83 0.36 4.73 27.11
CA LYS A 83 -0.44 5.72 27.87
C LYS A 83 -1.91 5.35 27.87
N SER A 84 -2.52 5.22 26.69
CA SER A 84 -3.94 4.90 26.55
C SER A 84 -4.25 3.50 27.07
N THR A 85 -5.44 3.35 27.62
CA THR A 85 -5.94 2.12 28.23
C THR A 85 -6.80 1.31 27.28
N ARG A 86 -7.15 0.07 27.65
CA ARG A 86 -8.13 -0.72 26.89
C ARG A 86 -9.48 -0.01 26.80
N GLN A 87 -9.92 0.63 27.87
CA GLN A 87 -11.17 1.38 27.86
C GLN A 87 -11.12 2.56 26.89
N ASP A 88 -9.99 3.27 26.80
CA ASP A 88 -9.81 4.34 25.81
C ASP A 88 -9.96 3.82 24.38
N VAL A 89 -9.41 2.63 24.10
CA VAL A 89 -9.58 1.96 22.80
C VAL A 89 -11.05 1.70 22.52
N ILE A 90 -11.76 1.07 23.46
CA ILE A 90 -13.19 0.74 23.29
C ILE A 90 -14.03 2.00 23.08
N ASN A 91 -13.75 3.05 23.84
CA ASN A 91 -14.43 4.33 23.69
C ASN A 91 -14.13 5.01 22.34
N THR A 92 -13.00 4.69 21.70
CA THR A 92 -12.57 5.32 20.45
C THR A 92 -13.06 4.55 19.22
N ILE A 93 -12.98 3.22 19.23
CA ILE A 93 -13.25 2.37 18.06
C ILE A 93 -14.26 1.24 18.31
N GLY A 94 -14.90 1.21 19.48
CA GLY A 94 -15.90 0.20 19.86
C GLY A 94 -15.29 -1.07 20.44
N GLU A 95 -16.13 -2.08 20.65
CA GLU A 95 -15.70 -3.40 21.11
C GLU A 95 -14.92 -4.15 20.02
N PRO A 96 -13.91 -4.96 20.38
CA PRO A 96 -13.18 -5.75 19.42
C PRO A 96 -14.07 -6.84 18.82
N SER A 97 -13.90 -7.08 17.52
CA SER A 97 -14.55 -8.18 16.81
C SER A 97 -14.17 -9.54 17.40
N ILE A 98 -12.92 -9.67 17.87
CA ILE A 98 -12.48 -10.82 18.67
C ILE A 98 -11.73 -10.27 19.87
N SER A 99 -12.28 -10.49 21.06
CA SER A 99 -11.61 -10.13 22.31
C SER A 99 -10.42 -11.04 22.58
N ARG A 100 -9.37 -10.47 23.18
CA ARG A 100 -8.20 -11.21 23.66
C ARG A 100 -8.61 -12.31 24.64
N LYS A 101 -7.94 -13.46 24.59
CA LYS A 101 -8.17 -14.57 25.54
C LYS A 101 -7.27 -14.48 26.76
N HIS A 102 -6.02 -14.06 26.56
CA HIS A 102 -5.03 -13.89 27.61
C HIS A 102 -4.47 -12.47 27.68
N ALA A 103 -3.74 -12.17 28.76
CA ALA A 103 -3.23 -10.83 29.02
C ALA A 103 -2.31 -10.30 27.90
N ASP A 104 -1.54 -11.19 27.28
CA ASP A 104 -0.59 -10.88 26.22
C ASP A 104 -1.15 -11.00 24.80
N ASP A 105 -2.39 -11.46 24.65
CA ASP A 105 -3.07 -11.56 23.36
C ASP A 105 -3.54 -10.18 22.87
N PHE A 106 -3.98 -10.16 21.62
CA PHE A 106 -4.52 -8.98 20.97
C PHE A 106 -6.04 -8.98 21.01
N ASP A 107 -6.61 -7.79 21.27
CA ASP A 107 -7.96 -7.48 20.81
C ASP A 107 -7.89 -7.20 19.31
N LEU A 108 -8.76 -7.86 18.54
CA LEU A 108 -8.80 -7.76 17.08
C LEU A 108 -10.01 -6.94 16.63
N TYR A 109 -9.76 -5.98 15.76
CA TYR A 109 -10.76 -5.11 15.14
C TYR A 109 -10.72 -5.36 13.64
N SER A 110 -11.77 -5.97 13.11
CA SER A 110 -11.85 -6.29 11.68
C SER A 110 -11.95 -5.03 10.82
N ALA A 111 -11.31 -5.04 9.65
CA ALA A 111 -11.48 -4.00 8.66
C ALA A 111 -12.92 -3.99 8.12
N ASN A 112 -13.52 -2.82 7.94
CA ASN A 112 -14.88 -2.68 7.41
C ASN A 112 -15.05 -1.41 6.55
N MET A 113 -15.58 -1.55 5.33
CA MET A 113 -16.00 -0.45 4.45
C MET A 113 -15.03 0.76 4.45
N GLY A 114 -13.75 0.52 4.14
CA GLY A 114 -12.71 1.56 4.08
C GLY A 114 -12.03 1.89 5.42
N ASN A 115 -12.55 1.39 6.55
CA ASN A 115 -11.83 1.43 7.82
C ASN A 115 -10.81 0.28 7.90
N PRO A 116 -9.57 0.57 8.29
CA PRO A 116 -8.54 -0.45 8.38
C PRO A 116 -8.73 -1.35 9.61
N GLY A 117 -8.21 -2.56 9.52
CA GLY A 117 -8.19 -3.51 10.63
C GLY A 117 -7.04 -3.22 11.60
N TYR A 118 -7.24 -3.56 12.87
CA TYR A 118 -6.23 -3.39 13.92
C TYR A 118 -6.13 -4.62 14.82
N ALA A 119 -4.94 -4.85 15.38
CA ALA A 119 -4.75 -5.69 16.56
C ALA A 119 -4.10 -4.85 17.64
N ILE A 120 -4.65 -4.84 18.85
CA ILE A 120 -4.11 -4.05 19.97
C ILE A 120 -3.84 -4.97 21.15
N SER A 121 -2.59 -5.01 21.62
CA SER A 121 -2.22 -5.72 22.84
C SER A 121 -1.94 -4.74 23.98
N TYR A 122 -2.08 -5.23 25.21
CA TYR A 122 -1.99 -4.40 26.41
C TYR A 122 -1.02 -5.01 27.43
N LYS A 123 -0.39 -4.16 28.23
CA LYS A 123 0.39 -4.55 29.40
C LYS A 123 0.03 -3.62 30.55
N LEU A 124 -0.34 -4.18 31.70
CA LEU A 124 -0.81 -3.42 32.86
C LEU A 124 -1.90 -2.40 32.48
N ASN A 125 -2.89 -2.86 31.70
CA ASN A 125 -4.00 -2.08 31.16
C ASN A 125 -3.61 -0.86 30.28
N LYS A 126 -2.39 -0.81 29.75
CA LYS A 126 -1.97 0.23 28.79
C LYS A 126 -1.64 -0.43 27.46
N ILE A 127 -1.88 0.27 26.35
CA ILE A 127 -1.52 -0.20 25.01
C ILE A 127 -0.01 -0.52 25.00
N ARG A 128 0.33 -1.75 24.63
CA ARG A 128 1.72 -2.20 24.45
C ARG A 128 2.13 -2.10 22.99
N GLU A 129 1.23 -2.50 22.09
CA GLU A 129 1.47 -2.57 20.65
C GLU A 129 0.15 -2.36 19.91
N ILE A 130 0.21 -1.60 18.81
CA ILE A 130 -0.88 -1.47 17.85
C ILE A 130 -0.36 -2.03 16.52
N ARG A 131 -1.07 -2.98 15.93
CA ARG A 131 -0.86 -3.46 14.57
C ARG A 131 -1.91 -2.88 13.65
N TYR A 132 -1.49 -2.43 12.48
CA TYR A 132 -2.33 -1.90 11.42
C TYR A 132 -2.32 -2.88 10.24
N PHE A 133 -3.48 -3.43 9.89
CA PHE A 133 -3.64 -4.40 8.80
C PHE A 133 -4.14 -3.77 7.49
N GLY A 134 -4.41 -2.46 7.48
CA GLY A 134 -5.01 -1.79 6.33
C GLY A 134 -6.45 -2.22 6.05
N THR A 135 -6.94 -1.82 4.90
CA THR A 135 -8.32 -2.06 4.45
C THR A 135 -8.44 -3.37 3.67
N ASN A 136 -9.63 -3.97 3.68
CA ASN A 136 -9.96 -5.11 2.82
C ASN A 136 -10.27 -4.67 1.40
N VAL A 137 -11.05 -3.60 1.26
CA VAL A 137 -11.37 -2.96 -0.03
C VAL A 137 -10.28 -1.96 -0.40
N GLU A 138 -9.97 -1.88 -1.70
CA GLU A 138 -8.93 -0.99 -2.24
C GLU A 138 -7.57 -1.13 -1.54
N ARG A 139 -7.20 -2.34 -1.11
CA ARG A 139 -5.96 -2.57 -0.35
C ARG A 139 -4.72 -1.98 -1.04
N GLN A 140 -4.71 -1.94 -2.37
CA GLN A 140 -3.63 -1.37 -3.19
C GLN A 140 -3.45 0.15 -3.02
N THR A 141 -4.49 0.90 -2.66
CA THR A 141 -4.38 2.33 -2.32
C THR A 141 -3.93 2.55 -0.86
N ASN A 142 -3.82 1.47 -0.09
CA ASN A 142 -3.41 1.43 1.31
C ASN A 142 -2.09 0.63 1.44
N ILE A 143 -1.92 -0.21 2.48
CA ILE A 143 -0.68 -0.97 2.70
C ILE A 143 -0.38 -1.99 1.62
N GLY A 144 -1.38 -2.44 0.84
CA GLY A 144 -1.15 -3.38 -0.26
C GLY A 144 -0.29 -2.80 -1.37
N GLY A 145 -0.30 -1.48 -1.57
CA GLY A 145 0.56 -0.80 -2.54
C GLY A 145 1.92 -0.37 -1.96
N ILE A 146 2.16 -0.54 -0.66
CA ILE A 146 3.41 -0.16 -0.01
C ILE A 146 4.43 -1.28 -0.18
N THR A 147 5.43 -1.04 -1.02
CA THR A 147 6.56 -1.97 -1.24
C THR A 147 7.76 -1.61 -0.38
N MET A 148 8.69 -2.55 -0.16
CA MET A 148 9.97 -2.26 0.51
C MET A 148 10.76 -1.17 -0.22
N LYS A 149 10.70 -1.17 -1.56
CA LYS A 149 11.34 -0.15 -2.39
C LYS A 149 10.73 1.23 -2.11
N MET A 150 9.41 1.35 -2.13
CA MET A 150 8.71 2.60 -1.83
C MET A 150 9.08 3.11 -0.43
N LEU A 151 9.05 2.22 0.57
CA LEU A 151 9.40 2.57 1.94
C LEU A 151 10.84 3.10 2.03
N LYS A 152 11.83 2.37 1.50
CA LYS A 152 13.25 2.77 1.55
C LYS A 152 13.54 4.04 0.75
N GLN A 153 12.83 4.26 -0.36
CA GLN A 153 12.99 5.47 -1.17
C GLN A 153 12.47 6.72 -0.46
N ASN A 154 11.40 6.61 0.32
CA ASN A 154 10.76 7.76 0.96
C ASN A 154 11.21 8.00 2.40
N TRP A 155 11.53 6.92 3.13
CA TRP A 155 11.90 6.96 4.55
C TRP A 155 13.37 6.63 4.80
N TYR A 156 14.15 6.45 3.73
CA TYR A 156 15.57 6.08 3.76
C TYR A 156 15.81 4.71 4.41
N ALA A 157 17.04 4.45 4.84
CA ALA A 157 17.41 3.17 5.43
C ALA A 157 16.71 2.93 6.77
N PRO A 158 16.21 1.71 7.04
CA PRO A 158 15.69 1.34 8.34
C PRO A 158 16.83 1.26 9.36
N ALA A 159 16.49 1.42 10.64
CA ALA A 159 17.41 1.20 11.75
C ALA A 159 17.84 -0.27 11.86
N SER A 160 16.97 -1.20 11.49
CA SER A 160 17.31 -2.63 11.40
C SER A 160 16.43 -3.36 10.40
N THR A 161 16.96 -4.46 9.86
CA THR A 161 16.24 -5.41 9.00
C THR A 161 16.45 -6.81 9.55
N THR A 162 15.37 -7.55 9.79
CA THR A 162 15.44 -8.93 10.31
C THR A 162 14.44 -9.82 9.59
N THR A 163 14.80 -11.09 9.37
CA THR A 163 13.89 -12.10 8.84
C THR A 163 13.47 -13.07 9.94
N PHE A 164 12.22 -13.52 9.93
CA PHE A 164 11.72 -14.50 10.89
C PHE A 164 10.66 -15.38 10.24
N LYS A 165 10.46 -16.59 10.79
CA LYS A 165 9.42 -17.50 10.32
C LYS A 165 8.12 -17.23 11.09
N ASN A 166 7.02 -17.19 10.36
CA ASN A 166 5.67 -17.15 10.90
C ASN A 166 4.86 -18.25 10.21
N GLY A 167 4.68 -19.38 10.90
CA GLY A 167 4.21 -20.61 10.26
C GLY A 167 5.15 -21.05 9.12
N GLY A 168 4.58 -21.29 7.94
CA GLY A 168 5.33 -21.68 6.73
C GLY A 168 5.97 -20.52 5.97
N ILE A 169 5.71 -19.26 6.35
CA ILE A 169 6.15 -18.08 5.60
C ILE A 169 7.37 -17.45 6.29
N THR A 170 8.37 -17.04 5.51
CA THR A 170 9.46 -16.19 6.00
C THR A 170 9.10 -14.74 5.77
N GLN A 171 8.93 -13.97 6.84
CA GLN A 171 8.62 -12.56 6.79
C GLN A 171 9.87 -11.71 7.02
N THR A 172 9.91 -10.52 6.41
CA THR A 172 10.96 -9.52 6.61
C THR A 172 10.41 -8.34 7.38
N LYS A 173 11.08 -7.99 8.48
CA LYS A 173 10.78 -6.84 9.31
C LYS A 173 11.76 -5.71 9.02
N LEU A 174 11.25 -4.53 8.67
CA LEU A 174 12.02 -3.28 8.57
C LEU A 174 11.63 -2.35 9.71
N THR A 175 12.59 -2.00 10.57
CA THR A 175 12.34 -1.18 11.77
C THR A 175 12.79 0.26 11.57
N TYR A 176 11.92 1.23 11.88
CA TYR A 176 12.23 2.67 11.86
C TYR A 176 11.97 3.28 13.23
N HIS A 177 12.99 3.92 13.80
CA HIS A 177 12.84 4.65 15.06
C HIS A 177 12.16 6.00 14.85
N ARG A 178 11.17 6.29 15.70
CA ARG A 178 10.39 7.53 15.71
C ARG A 178 10.35 8.08 17.14
N GLY A 179 11.42 8.77 17.54
CA GLY A 179 11.56 9.27 18.91
C GLY A 179 11.65 8.13 19.93
N ALA A 180 10.73 8.12 20.91
CA ALA A 180 10.63 7.07 21.94
C ALA A 180 9.90 5.80 21.45
N TYR A 181 9.44 5.78 20.20
CA TYR A 181 8.68 4.69 19.60
C TYR A 181 9.40 4.14 18.37
N LYS A 182 8.90 3.03 17.85
CA LYS A 182 9.35 2.46 16.58
C LYS A 182 8.17 1.96 15.77
N LEU A 183 8.33 2.05 14.46
CA LEU A 183 7.48 1.39 13.48
C LEU A 183 8.20 0.16 12.95
N GLU A 184 7.51 -0.98 12.90
CA GLU A 184 8.01 -2.20 12.28
C GLU A 184 7.10 -2.56 11.10
N PHE A 185 7.63 -2.52 9.89
CA PHE A 185 6.91 -2.91 8.68
C PHE A 185 7.18 -4.39 8.41
N ILE A 186 6.13 -5.22 8.43
CA ILE A 186 6.23 -6.68 8.32
C ILE A 186 5.79 -7.11 6.94
N PHE A 187 6.74 -7.56 6.13
CA PHE A 187 6.53 -7.94 4.75
C PHE A 187 6.51 -9.46 4.58
N ASN A 188 5.53 -9.98 3.85
CA ASN A 188 5.52 -11.37 3.37
C ASN A 188 6.47 -11.55 2.17
N SER A 189 6.64 -10.48 1.38
CA SER A 189 7.59 -10.40 0.26
C SER A 189 8.01 -8.94 0.02
N SER A 190 8.92 -8.67 -0.91
CA SER A 190 9.37 -7.30 -1.19
C SER A 190 8.26 -6.32 -1.63
N THR A 191 7.12 -6.84 -2.06
CA THR A 191 5.96 -6.08 -2.57
C THR A 191 4.67 -6.35 -1.81
N ASP A 192 4.69 -7.19 -0.77
CA ASP A 192 3.49 -7.51 0.02
C ASP A 192 3.73 -7.17 1.50
N LEU A 193 3.21 -6.02 1.90
CA LEU A 193 3.20 -5.57 3.29
C LEU A 193 1.99 -6.19 4.00
N ASP A 194 2.27 -7.04 4.99
CA ASP A 194 1.27 -7.76 5.77
C ASP A 194 0.59 -6.80 6.76
N HIS A 195 1.41 -6.17 7.61
CA HIS A 195 0.97 -5.22 8.62
C HIS A 195 2.10 -4.29 9.08
N ILE A 196 1.73 -3.22 9.78
CA ILE A 196 2.65 -2.28 10.41
C ILE A 196 2.43 -2.32 11.92
N ASN A 197 3.49 -2.51 12.70
CA ASN A 197 3.44 -2.42 14.16
C ASN A 197 3.93 -1.07 14.64
N LEU A 198 3.29 -0.57 15.69
CA LEU A 198 3.73 0.58 16.47
C LEU A 198 3.87 0.17 17.93
N LEU A 199 5.08 0.34 18.45
CA LEU A 199 5.42 0.00 19.83
C LEU A 199 6.47 0.97 20.38
N LYS A 200 6.69 0.95 21.70
CA LYS A 200 7.82 1.64 22.32
C LYS A 200 9.15 1.03 21.84
N LYS A 201 10.17 1.88 21.72
CA LYS A 201 11.52 1.45 21.33
C LYS A 201 12.19 0.64 22.44
#